data_AF-A0A1I1GDJ9-F1
#
_entry.id   AF-A0A1I1GDJ9-F1
#
_cell.length_a   1.000
_cell.length_b   1.000
_cell.length_c   1.000
_cell.angle_alpha   90.00
_cell.angle_beta   90.00
_cell.angle_gamma   90.00
#
_symmetry.space_group_name_H-M   'P 1'
#
loop_
_entity.id
_entity.type
_entity.pdbx_description
1 polymer ?
#
loop_
_entity_poly.entity_id
_entity_poly.type
_entity_poly.pdbx_seq_one_letter_code
_entity_poly.pdbx_strand_id
1 'polypeptide(L)'
;MDIRPLTDTFAVSPQITSADVAEIAAAGYRTVICNRPDDEVPPFVRAAEIRQAVEDAGLTFVDIPIVSRNISRSDIRRQREAILASDGPVLAYCASGTRSTITWMFGALESSTPEELIERAVKAGYPLGDLLPQLQTAAKSF
;
A
#
# COMPACT_ATOMS: atom_id res chain seq x y z
N MET A 1 -15.00 -1.40 -5.50
CA MET A 1 -13.72 -0.83 -5.07
C MET A 1 -13.88 0.05 -3.82
N ASP A 2 -12.88 0.14 -2.95
CA ASP A 2 -12.88 1.01 -1.74
C ASP A 2 -11.47 1.63 -1.59
N ILE A 3 -11.22 2.73 -2.29
CA ILE A 3 -9.94 3.44 -2.23
C ILE A 3 -9.98 4.43 -1.06
N ARG A 4 -8.97 4.34 -0.20
CA ARG A 4 -8.82 5.18 0.99
C ARG A 4 -7.49 5.95 0.92
N PRO A 5 -7.52 7.24 0.52
CA PRO A 5 -6.32 8.07 0.47
C PRO A 5 -5.70 8.27 1.85
N LEU A 6 -4.38 8.15 1.94
CA LEU A 6 -3.59 8.49 3.13
C LEU A 6 -2.85 9.83 2.94
N THR A 7 -2.51 10.15 1.69
CA THR A 7 -1.99 11.45 1.23
C THR A 7 -2.59 11.77 -0.15
N ASP A 8 -2.27 12.94 -0.69
CA ASP A 8 -2.66 13.32 -2.05
C ASP A 8 -2.01 12.43 -3.14
N THR A 9 -0.93 11.72 -2.80
CA THR A 9 -0.13 10.91 -3.74
C THR A 9 -0.07 9.44 -3.38
N PHE A 10 -0.69 9.01 -2.27
CA PHE A 10 -0.69 7.61 -1.84
C PHE A 10 -2.04 7.24 -1.24
N ALA A 11 -2.62 6.15 -1.76
CA ALA A 11 -3.85 5.58 -1.26
C ALA A 11 -3.71 4.06 -1.06
N VAL A 12 -4.62 3.52 -0.27
CA VAL A 12 -4.71 2.08 -0.01
C VAL A 12 -6.10 1.54 -0.29
N SER A 13 -6.21 0.25 -0.58
CA SER A 13 -7.50 -0.42 -0.75
C SER A 13 -7.49 -1.84 -0.14
N PRO A 14 -8.66 -2.38 0.24
CA PRO A 14 -8.87 -3.83 0.31
C PRO A 14 -8.56 -4.52 -1.02
N GLN A 15 -8.76 -5.84 -1.07
CA GLN A 15 -8.51 -6.63 -2.27
C GLN A 15 -9.18 -6.01 -3.50
N ILE A 16 -8.41 -5.83 -4.57
CA ILE A 16 -8.89 -5.42 -5.90
C ILE A 16 -8.96 -6.62 -6.85
N THR A 17 -9.59 -6.42 -8.01
CA THR A 17 -9.67 -7.38 -9.11
C THR A 17 -9.19 -6.73 -10.41
N SER A 18 -9.00 -7.51 -11.48
CA SER A 18 -8.68 -6.96 -12.81
C SER A 18 -9.76 -6.01 -13.34
N ALA A 19 -11.02 -6.21 -12.97
CA ALA A 19 -12.13 -5.33 -13.35
C ALA A 19 -12.06 -3.92 -12.73
N ASP A 20 -11.37 -3.78 -11.59
CA ASP A 20 -11.20 -2.51 -10.88
C ASP A 20 -10.17 -1.58 -11.57
N VAL A 21 -9.29 -2.12 -12.43
CA VAL A 21 -8.14 -1.41 -12.99
C VAL A 21 -8.54 -0.19 -13.83
N ALA A 22 -9.62 -0.28 -14.61
CA ALA A 22 -10.09 0.84 -15.42
C ALA A 22 -10.48 2.06 -14.56
N GLU A 23 -11.15 1.82 -13.42
CA GLU A 23 -11.51 2.88 -12.48
C GLU A 23 -10.28 3.37 -11.70
N ILE A 24 -9.30 2.51 -11.38
CA ILE A 24 -8.00 2.92 -10.79
C ILE A 24 -7.26 3.88 -11.73
N ALA A 25 -7.17 3.56 -13.03
CA ALA A 25 -6.55 4.42 -14.03
C ALA A 25 -7.32 5.75 -14.18
N ALA A 26 -8.66 5.70 -14.23
CA ALA A 26 -9.50 6.89 -14.34
C ALA A 26 -9.40 7.81 -13.11
N ALA A 27 -9.14 7.25 -11.92
CA ALA A 27 -8.87 7.99 -10.70
C ALA A 27 -7.47 8.64 -10.67
N GLY A 28 -6.64 8.42 -11.70
CA GLY A 28 -5.36 9.09 -11.89
C GLY A 28 -4.15 8.42 -11.22
N TYR A 29 -4.33 7.24 -10.62
CA TYR A 29 -3.21 6.45 -10.11
C TYR A 29 -2.32 5.97 -11.27
N ARG A 30 -1.01 5.86 -11.02
CA ARG A 30 0.01 5.46 -12.00
C ARG A 30 0.72 4.18 -11.66
N THR A 31 0.81 3.87 -10.36
CA THR A 31 1.44 2.66 -9.86
C THR A 31 0.48 1.91 -8.93
N VAL A 32 0.39 0.59 -9.10
CA VAL A 32 -0.35 -0.33 -8.25
C VAL A 32 0.62 -1.25 -7.53
N ILE A 33 0.53 -1.32 -6.20
CA ILE A 33 1.37 -2.18 -5.35
C ILE A 33 0.51 -3.31 -4.76
N CYS A 34 0.89 -4.56 -5.00
CA CYS A 34 0.32 -5.71 -4.30
C CYS A 34 1.13 -6.01 -3.04
N ASN A 35 0.48 -5.96 -1.87
CA ASN A 35 1.06 -6.41 -0.60
C ASN A 35 0.45 -7.73 -0.09
N ARG A 36 -0.27 -8.46 -0.95
CA ARG A 36 -0.92 -9.73 -0.60
C ARG A 36 -0.22 -10.91 -1.27
N PRO A 37 0.29 -11.87 -0.50
CA PRO A 37 0.78 -13.14 -1.02
C PRO A 37 -0.30 -13.94 -1.78
N ASP A 38 0.10 -14.60 -2.87
CA ASP A 38 -0.77 -15.39 -3.74
C ASP A 38 -1.34 -16.67 -3.09
N ASP A 39 -0.72 -17.15 -2.02
CA ASP A 39 -1.19 -18.29 -1.22
C ASP A 39 -2.44 -17.94 -0.38
N GLU A 40 -2.74 -16.66 -0.19
CA GLU A 40 -3.96 -16.19 0.48
C GLU A 40 -5.17 -16.03 -0.44
N VAL A 41 -5.03 -16.28 -1.75
CA VAL A 41 -6.07 -15.96 -2.76
C VAL A 41 -6.24 -17.04 -3.83
N PRO A 42 -7.46 -17.18 -4.40
CA PRO A 42 -7.67 -18.07 -5.54
C PRO A 42 -7.01 -17.52 -6.82
N PRO A 43 -6.73 -18.39 -7.82
CA PRO A 43 -5.94 -18.02 -9.00
C PRO A 43 -6.39 -16.76 -9.76
N PHE A 44 -7.70 -16.52 -9.85
CA PHE A 44 -8.30 -15.41 -10.61
C PHE A 44 -8.14 -14.02 -9.97
N VAL A 45 -7.60 -13.93 -8.76
CA VAL A 45 -7.26 -12.64 -8.09
C VAL A 45 -5.80 -12.63 -7.61
N ARG A 46 -4.97 -13.51 -8.16
CA ARG A 46 -3.53 -13.51 -7.93
C ARG A 46 -2.86 -12.30 -8.56
N ALA A 47 -1.69 -11.96 -8.06
CA ALA A 47 -0.90 -10.83 -8.52
C ALA A 47 -0.66 -10.86 -10.03
N ALA A 48 -0.45 -12.04 -10.63
CA ALA A 48 -0.24 -12.17 -12.07
C ALA A 48 -1.45 -11.73 -12.92
N GLU A 49 -2.67 -12.06 -12.50
CA GLU A 49 -3.90 -11.67 -13.22
C GLU A 49 -4.13 -10.16 -13.14
N ILE A 50 -3.95 -9.59 -11.95
CA ILE A 50 -4.11 -8.15 -11.73
C ILE A 50 -2.99 -7.37 -12.44
N ARG A 51 -1.75 -7.88 -12.40
CA ARG A 51 -0.60 -7.32 -13.11
C ARG A 51 -0.90 -7.12 -14.59
N GLN A 52 -1.38 -8.17 -15.27
CA GLN A 52 -1.66 -8.09 -16.69
C GLN A 52 -2.63 -6.96 -17.01
N ALA A 53 -3.75 -6.87 -16.26
CA ALA A 53 -4.72 -5.80 -16.45
C ALA A 53 -4.15 -4.40 -16.16
N VAL A 54 -3.32 -4.25 -15.12
CA VAL A 54 -2.65 -2.99 -14.76
C VAL A 54 -1.68 -2.55 -15.85
N GLU A 55 -0.83 -3.46 -16.33
CA GLU A 55 0.15 -3.17 -17.38
C GLU A 55 -0.53 -2.88 -18.74
N ASP A 56 -1.61 -3.60 -19.09
CA ASP A 56 -2.42 -3.33 -20.28
C ASP A 56 -3.11 -1.96 -20.25
N ALA A 57 -3.42 -1.45 -19.06
CA ALA A 57 -3.94 -0.10 -18.84
C ALA A 57 -2.85 0.98 -18.86
N GLY A 58 -1.59 0.63 -19.09
CA GLY A 58 -0.45 1.55 -19.13
C GLY A 58 0.01 2.03 -17.74
N LEU A 59 -0.33 1.28 -16.69
CA LEU A 59 0.08 1.54 -15.31
C LEU A 59 1.28 0.66 -14.94
N THR A 60 2.01 1.05 -13.88
CA THR A 60 3.08 0.22 -13.32
C THR A 60 2.53 -0.73 -12.26
N PHE A 61 2.88 -2.01 -12.31
CA PHE A 61 2.54 -2.97 -11.25
C PHE A 61 3.77 -3.45 -10.47
N VAL A 62 3.74 -3.30 -9.15
CA VAL A 62 4.81 -3.73 -8.24
C VAL A 62 4.30 -4.79 -7.28
N ASP A 63 4.98 -5.93 -7.24
CA ASP A 63 4.62 -7.05 -6.37
C ASP A 63 5.56 -7.15 -5.16
N ILE A 64 5.01 -6.93 -3.96
CA ILE A 64 5.73 -6.96 -2.68
C ILE A 64 4.90 -7.83 -1.72
N PRO A 65 4.91 -9.16 -1.84
CA PRO A 65 4.07 -10.03 -1.02
C PRO A 65 4.51 -9.98 0.45
N ILE A 66 3.64 -9.45 1.31
CA ILE A 66 3.90 -9.30 2.76
C ILE A 66 3.06 -10.33 3.52
N VAL A 67 3.75 -11.25 4.21
CA VAL A 67 3.10 -12.21 5.10
C VAL A 67 2.59 -11.47 6.34
N SER A 68 1.29 -11.62 6.60
CA SER A 68 0.67 -10.99 7.78
C SER A 68 1.42 -11.37 9.06
N ARG A 69 1.71 -10.36 9.91
CA ARG A 69 2.51 -10.41 11.17
C ARG A 69 4.03 -10.21 11.05
N ASN A 70 4.62 -10.13 9.86
CA ASN A 70 6.07 -9.89 9.73
C ASN A 70 6.40 -8.91 8.60
N ILE A 71 6.15 -7.61 8.82
CA ILE A 71 6.61 -6.56 7.90
C ILE A 71 8.11 -6.37 8.11
N SER A 72 8.91 -6.75 7.12
CA SER A 72 10.36 -6.63 7.20
C SER A 72 10.84 -5.22 6.82
N ARG A 73 12.07 -4.87 7.22
CA ARG A 73 12.72 -3.64 6.75
C ARG A 73 12.87 -3.61 5.22
N SER A 74 13.04 -4.77 4.59
CA SER A 74 13.07 -4.87 3.13
C SER A 74 11.73 -4.57 2.48
N ASP A 75 10.61 -4.97 3.07
CA ASP A 75 9.27 -4.67 2.52
C ASP A 75 8.99 -3.17 2.59
N ILE A 76 9.28 -2.56 3.75
CA ILE A 76 9.18 -1.10 3.98
C ILE A 76 9.99 -0.34 2.93
N ARG A 77 11.26 -0.74 2.75
CA ARG A 77 12.16 -0.12 1.77
C ARG A 77 11.63 -0.26 0.34
N ARG A 78 11.23 -1.47 -0.09
CA ARG A 78 10.72 -1.72 -1.43
C ARG A 78 9.44 -0.92 -1.74
N GLN A 79 8.53 -0.81 -0.76
CA GLN A 79 7.32 -0.02 -0.94
C GLN A 79 7.65 1.48 -1.03
N ARG A 80 8.55 1.99 -0.17
CA ARG A 80 9.03 3.38 -0.24
C ARG A 80 9.69 3.68 -1.59
N GLU A 81 10.57 2.80 -2.07
CA GLU A 81 11.22 2.93 -3.38
C GLU A 81 10.20 2.95 -4.53
N ALA A 82 9.19 2.06 -4.50
CA ALA A 82 8.13 2.05 -5.50
C ALA A 82 7.29 3.34 -5.50
N ILE A 83 7.01 3.90 -4.31
CA ILE A 83 6.29 5.18 -4.18
C ILE A 83 7.13 6.33 -4.76
N LEU A 84 8.43 6.39 -4.42
CA LEU A 84 9.33 7.46 -4.88
C LEU A 84 9.67 7.38 -6.38
N ALA A 85 9.66 6.19 -6.95
CA ALA A 85 9.93 5.97 -8.37
C ALA A 85 8.71 6.23 -9.27
N SER A 86 7.50 6.31 -8.69
CA SER A 86 6.25 6.54 -9.44
C SER A 86 6.19 7.97 -9.97
N ASP A 87 5.72 8.14 -11.21
CA ASP A 87 5.51 9.42 -11.88
C ASP A 87 4.13 10.05 -11.56
N GLY A 88 3.37 9.44 -10.65
CA GLY A 88 2.10 9.94 -10.14
C GLY A 88 1.59 9.18 -8.93
N PRO A 89 0.31 9.40 -8.53
CA PRO A 89 -0.26 8.79 -7.34
C PRO A 89 -0.18 7.26 -7.35
N VAL A 90 0.05 6.67 -6.17
CA VAL A 90 0.22 5.23 -6.00
C VAL A 90 -0.94 4.64 -5.21
N LEU A 91 -1.46 3.50 -5.67
CA LEU A 91 -2.44 2.70 -4.96
C LEU A 91 -1.79 1.39 -4.48
N ALA A 92 -1.80 1.14 -3.18
CA ALA A 92 -1.38 -0.14 -2.63
C ALA A 92 -2.57 -0.95 -2.11
N TYR A 93 -2.59 -2.26 -2.31
CA TYR A 93 -3.66 -3.11 -1.80
C TYR A 93 -3.14 -4.34 -1.07
N CYS A 94 -3.94 -4.85 -0.15
CA CYS A 94 -3.77 -6.19 0.42
C CYS A 94 -5.14 -6.84 0.63
N ALA A 95 -5.32 -7.75 1.60
CA ALA A 95 -6.66 -8.26 1.93
C ALA A 95 -7.64 -7.14 2.37
N SER A 96 -7.24 -6.32 3.34
CA SER A 96 -8.07 -5.26 3.95
C SER A 96 -7.51 -3.85 3.80
N GLY A 97 -6.38 -3.66 3.12
CA GLY A 97 -5.58 -2.42 3.09
C GLY A 97 -4.64 -2.22 4.30
N THR A 98 -4.86 -2.92 5.42
CA THR A 98 -4.10 -2.71 6.67
C THR A 98 -2.59 -2.93 6.53
N ARG A 99 -2.14 -3.97 5.80
CA ARG A 99 -0.70 -4.23 5.61
C ARG A 99 -0.02 -3.11 4.83
N SER A 100 -0.68 -2.65 3.78
CA SER A 100 -0.22 -1.55 2.93
C SER A 100 -0.10 -0.25 3.74
N THR A 101 -1.10 0.05 4.59
CA THR A 101 -1.08 1.19 5.50
C THR A 101 0.08 1.11 6.48
N ILE A 102 0.25 -0.03 7.18
CA ILE A 102 1.34 -0.17 8.17
C ILE A 102 2.71 -0.04 7.49
N THR A 103 2.91 -0.70 6.36
CA THR A 103 4.17 -0.64 5.59
C THR A 103 4.49 0.79 5.14
N TRP A 104 3.47 1.53 4.71
CA TRP A 104 3.62 2.94 4.35
C TRP A 104 3.99 3.80 5.56
N MET A 105 3.33 3.65 6.71
CA MET A 105 3.63 4.44 7.91
C MET A 105 5.11 4.30 8.31
N PHE A 106 5.63 3.07 8.39
CA PHE A 106 7.04 2.87 8.73
C PHE A 106 7.99 3.43 7.65
N GLY A 107 7.62 3.37 6.38
CA GLY A 107 8.39 3.94 5.28
C GLY A 107 8.35 5.47 5.22
N ALA A 108 7.38 6.11 5.89
CA ALA A 108 7.19 7.55 5.89
C ALA A 108 7.83 8.26 7.11
N LEU A 109 8.42 7.51 8.05
CA LEU A 109 9.01 8.06 9.29
C LEU A 109 10.17 9.04 9.06
N GLU A 110 10.86 8.99 7.91
CA GLU A 110 11.88 9.98 7.55
C GLU A 110 11.31 11.37 7.20
N SER A 111 10.00 11.44 6.94
CA SER A 111 9.34 12.64 6.39
C SER A 111 8.06 13.06 7.12
N SER A 112 7.69 12.38 8.21
CA SER A 112 6.47 12.64 8.99
C SER A 112 6.62 12.12 10.41
N THR A 113 5.85 12.66 11.35
CA THR A 113 5.87 12.18 12.74
C THR A 113 5.00 10.93 12.93
N PRO A 114 5.31 10.07 13.91
CA PRO A 114 4.45 8.95 14.29
C PRO A 114 2.97 9.35 14.50
N GLU A 115 2.74 10.48 15.15
CA GLU A 115 1.40 11.00 15.47
C GLU A 115 0.63 11.38 14.20
N GLU A 116 1.25 12.09 13.26
CA GLU A 116 0.65 12.45 11.97
C GLU A 116 0.30 11.21 11.13
N LEU A 117 1.16 10.20 11.15
CA LEU A 117 0.94 8.95 10.43
C LEU A 117 -0.25 8.17 10.98
N ILE A 118 -0.39 8.11 12.31
CA ILE A 118 -1.56 7.52 12.98
C ILE A 118 -2.82 8.30 12.64
N GLU A 119 -2.79 9.64 12.70
CA GLU A 119 -3.95 10.47 12.37
C GLU A 119 -4.42 10.21 10.94
N ARG A 120 -3.51 10.18 9.97
CA ARG A 120 -3.83 9.87 8.55
C ARG A 120 -4.43 8.47 8.41
N ALA A 121 -3.84 7.46 9.03
CA ALA A 121 -4.35 6.09 8.98
C ALA A 121 -5.76 5.98 9.58
N VAL A 122 -6.00 6.58 10.76
CA VAL A 122 -7.30 6.58 11.44
C VAL A 122 -8.35 7.32 10.61
N LYS A 123 -8.02 8.49 10.06
CA LYS A 123 -8.90 9.27 9.18
C LYS A 123 -9.28 8.49 7.92
N ALA A 124 -8.38 7.67 7.39
CA ALA A 124 -8.64 6.75 6.27
C ALA A 124 -9.34 5.45 6.70
N GLY A 125 -9.84 5.34 7.92
CA GLY A 125 -10.62 4.19 8.40
C GLY A 125 -9.78 2.98 8.84
N TYR A 126 -8.49 3.18 9.17
CA TYR A 126 -7.63 2.16 9.74
C TYR A 126 -7.36 2.45 11.23
N PRO A 127 -8.01 1.75 12.17
CA PRO A 127 -7.88 2.00 13.61
C PRO A 127 -6.53 1.46 14.13
N LEU A 128 -5.44 2.14 13.78
CA LEU A 128 -4.07 1.71 14.04
C LEU A 128 -3.41 2.46 15.20
N GLY A 129 -4.19 3.15 16.05
CA GLY A 129 -3.67 3.95 17.16
C GLY A 129 -2.72 3.19 18.10
N ASP A 130 -2.96 1.89 18.29
CA ASP A 130 -2.12 1.01 19.12
C ASP A 130 -0.70 0.80 18.55
N LEU A 131 -0.43 1.22 17.31
CA LEU A 131 0.90 1.19 16.68
C LEU A 131 1.78 2.40 17.02
N LEU A 132 1.25 3.42 17.70
CA LEU A 132 1.98 4.65 18.01
C LEU A 132 3.31 4.39 18.75
N PRO A 133 3.37 3.56 19.81
CA PRO A 133 4.63 3.30 20.52
C PRO A 133 5.68 2.67 19.61
N GLN A 134 5.29 1.76 18.71
CA GLN A 134 6.21 1.08 17.79
C GLN A 134 6.76 2.05 16.75
N LEU A 135 5.92 2.96 16.23
CA LEU A 135 6.37 4.03 15.32
C LEU A 135 7.34 4.99 16.02
N GLN A 136 7.05 5.39 17.27
CA GLN A 136 7.96 6.24 18.06
C GLN A 136 9.30 5.57 18.34
N THR A 137 9.30 4.27 18.66
CA THR A 137 10.55 3.50 18.83
C THR A 137 11.32 3.41 17.51
N ALA A 138 10.64 3.13 16.40
CA ALA A 138 11.27 3.06 15.09
C ALA A 138 11.85 4.41 14.65
N ALA A 139 11.14 5.51 14.86
CA ALA A 139 11.58 6.88 14.54
C ALA A 139 12.92 7.26 15.18
N LYS A 140 13.20 6.77 16.39
CA LYS A 140 14.48 7.00 17.10
C LYS A 140 15.66 6.22 16.52
N SER A 141 15.39 5.26 15.64
CA SER A 141 16.39 4.37 15.02
C SER A 141 16.74 4.79 13.59
N PHE A 142 16.19 5.92 13.11
CA PHE A 142 16.52 6.57 11.85
C PHE A 142 17.42 7.78 12.08
#